data_AF-A0A971X0A8-F1
#
_entry.id   AF-A0A971X0A8-F1
#
_cell.length_a   1.000
_cell.length_b   1.000
_cell.length_c   1.000
_cell.angle_alpha   90.00
_cell.angle_beta   90.00
_cell.angle_gamma   90.00
#
_symmetry.space_group_name_H-M   'P 1'
#
loop_
_entity.id
_entity.type
_entity.pdbx_description
1 polymer ?
#
loop_
_entity_poly.entity_id
_entity_poly.type
_entity_poly.pdbx_seq_one_letter_code
_entity_poly.pdbx_strand_id
1 'polypeptide(L)'
;MLAGCSSDGDKDPVDGGTDTPGEEKLKVALIYSGFLGDKSFNDSAHEGAMRAVEEFGIELKEMESKEPAEWESNFVAMAADDYDLVIGVSTQFEEIIEKHAPEIPDKK
;
A
#
# COMPACT_ATOMS: atom_id res chain seq x y z
N MET A 1 34.59 -27.99 -35.55
CA MET A 1 33.18 -28.23 -35.89
C MET A 1 32.60 -29.13 -34.83
N LEU A 2 31.30 -28.96 -34.54
CA LEU A 2 30.46 -29.67 -33.55
C LEU A 2 30.31 -28.92 -32.21
N ALA A 3 29.49 -27.87 -32.25
CA ALA A 3 28.74 -27.42 -31.09
C ALA A 3 27.65 -28.45 -30.76
N GLY A 4 27.41 -28.70 -29.48
CA GLY A 4 26.44 -29.67 -28.97
C GLY A 4 25.76 -29.20 -27.68
N CYS A 5 24.61 -29.84 -27.42
CA CYS A 5 23.57 -29.65 -26.38
C CYS A 5 22.57 -28.53 -26.68
N SER A 6 21.29 -28.78 -27.02
CA SER A 6 20.20 -29.58 -26.42
C SER A 6 19.60 -29.02 -25.12
N SER A 7 18.32 -28.66 -25.28
CA SER A 7 17.18 -28.75 -24.35
C SER A 7 16.86 -27.64 -23.34
N ASP A 8 15.70 -27.06 -23.63
CA ASP A 8 14.57 -26.76 -22.75
C ASP A 8 14.66 -25.55 -21.81
N GLY A 9 13.64 -24.70 -21.95
CA GLY A 9 13.57 -23.40 -21.31
C GLY A 9 13.19 -23.47 -19.85
N ASP A 10 13.61 -22.43 -19.14
CA ASP A 10 12.93 -21.94 -17.96
C ASP A 10 13.01 -20.41 -18.01
N LYS A 11 11.88 -19.76 -17.80
CA LYS A 11 11.78 -18.30 -17.76
C LYS A 11 12.19 -17.90 -16.36
N ASP A 12 13.41 -17.38 -16.19
CA ASP A 12 13.79 -16.71 -14.96
C ASP A 12 12.85 -15.52 -14.72
N PRO A 13 12.32 -15.34 -13.49
CA PRO A 13 11.50 -14.20 -13.16
C PRO A 13 12.37 -12.94 -13.16
N VAL A 14 11.78 -11.85 -13.67
CA VAL A 14 12.37 -10.51 -13.60
C VAL A 14 12.52 -10.13 -12.13
N ASP A 15 13.76 -10.18 -11.63
CA ASP A 15 14.19 -9.52 -10.40
C ASP A 15 14.44 -8.05 -10.74
N GLY A 16 13.36 -7.26 -10.68
CA GLY A 16 13.35 -5.84 -10.98
C GLY A 16 13.51 -4.95 -9.74
N GLY A 17 14.16 -5.43 -8.68
CA GLY A 17 14.41 -4.65 -7.47
C GLY A 17 15.82 -4.07 -7.47
N THR A 18 15.99 -2.83 -7.93
CA THR A 18 17.22 -2.07 -7.65
C THR A 18 17.16 -1.56 -6.21
N ASP A 19 17.58 -2.39 -5.24
CA ASP A 19 17.88 -1.91 -3.88
C ASP A 19 19.11 -0.99 -3.96
N THR A 20 18.87 0.31 -4.10
CA THR A 20 19.88 1.34 -3.90
C THR A 20 20.01 1.57 -2.38
N PRO A 21 21.15 1.26 -1.75
CA PRO A 21 21.33 1.46 -0.32
C PRO A 21 21.45 2.96 -0.03
N GLY A 22 20.38 3.59 0.48
CA GLY A 22 20.45 4.97 0.97
C GLY A 22 19.17 5.81 0.91
N GLU A 23 18.10 5.37 0.24
CA GLU A 23 16.80 6.05 0.30
C GLU A 23 15.89 5.32 1.29
N GLU A 24 15.44 6.03 2.34
CA GLU A 24 14.40 5.51 3.23
C GLU A 24 13.13 5.26 2.41
N LYS A 25 12.67 4.01 2.41
CA LYS A 25 11.45 3.62 1.70
C LYS A 25 10.27 4.32 2.36
N LEU A 26 9.50 5.08 1.59
CA LEU A 26 8.30 5.75 2.09
C LEU A 26 7.31 4.69 2.60
N LYS A 27 6.89 4.83 3.86
CA LYS A 27 5.94 3.92 4.50
C LYS A 27 4.52 4.45 4.34
N VAL A 28 3.67 3.68 3.67
CA VAL A 28 2.30 4.08 3.34
C VAL A 28 1.31 3.10 3.96
N ALA A 29 0.36 3.61 4.74
CA ALA A 29 -0.78 2.84 5.23
C ALA A 29 -2.02 3.13 4.39
N LEU A 30 -2.73 2.07 3.96
CA LEU A 30 -3.94 2.15 3.16
C LEU A 30 -5.08 1.41 3.85
N ILE A 31 -6.15 2.13 4.15
CA ILE A 31 -7.28 1.64 4.94
C ILE A 31 -8.54 1.64 4.07
N TYR A 32 -9.13 0.47 3.87
CA TYR A 32 -10.35 0.30 3.08
C TYR A 32 -11.59 0.38 3.96
N SER A 33 -12.65 1.06 3.50
CA SER A 33 -13.98 0.88 4.08
C SER A 33 -14.61 -0.39 3.49
N GLY A 34 -14.62 -1.48 4.24
CA GLY A 34 -15.12 -2.77 3.77
C GLY A 34 -14.03 -3.73 3.31
N PHE A 35 -14.35 -4.52 2.28
CA PHE A 35 -13.53 -5.65 1.83
C PHE A 35 -12.89 -5.35 0.47
N LEU A 36 -11.74 -5.98 0.22
CA LEU A 36 -11.22 -6.15 -1.13
C LEU A 36 -12.06 -7.16 -1.92
N GLY A 37 -12.12 -7.00 -3.24
CA GLY A 37 -12.98 -7.75 -4.15
C GLY A 37 -14.35 -7.12 -4.41
N ASP A 38 -14.52 -5.83 -4.07
CA ASP A 38 -15.75 -5.07 -4.27
C ASP A 38 -16.00 -4.69 -5.75
N LYS A 39 -15.02 -4.92 -6.62
CA LYS A 39 -14.96 -4.52 -8.04
C LYS A 39 -15.22 -3.04 -8.24
N SER A 40 -14.87 -2.22 -7.25
CA SER A 40 -15.17 -0.81 -7.22
C SER A 40 -14.00 -0.03 -6.63
N PHE A 41 -14.26 0.87 -5.68
CA PHE A 41 -13.28 1.81 -5.15
C PHE A 41 -12.13 1.12 -4.42
N ASN A 42 -12.41 0.07 -3.63
CA ASN A 42 -11.36 -0.60 -2.86
C ASN A 42 -10.41 -1.35 -3.80
N ASP A 43 -10.93 -2.06 -4.80
CA ASP A 43 -10.11 -2.75 -5.79
C ASP A 43 -9.25 -1.77 -6.61
N SER A 44 -9.82 -0.62 -6.98
CA SER A 44 -9.08 0.42 -7.72
C SER A 44 -7.95 1.03 -6.89
N ALA A 45 -8.18 1.23 -5.59
CA ALA A 45 -7.17 1.73 -4.67
C ALA A 45 -6.06 0.70 -4.43
N HIS A 46 -6.40 -0.58 -4.28
CA HIS A 46 -5.44 -1.68 -4.18
C HIS A 46 -4.55 -1.77 -5.43
N GLU A 47 -5.13 -1.74 -6.63
CA GLU A 47 -4.36 -1.75 -7.88
C GLU A 47 -3.44 -0.52 -8.01
N GLY A 48 -3.88 0.64 -7.54
CA GLY A 48 -3.04 1.84 -7.47
C GLY A 48 -1.87 1.68 -6.50
N ALA A 49 -2.12 1.12 -5.33
CA ALA A 49 -1.12 0.92 -4.28
C ALA A 49 -0.07 -0.12 -4.68
N MET A 50 -0.49 -1.23 -5.30
CA MET A 50 0.42 -2.24 -5.82
C MET A 50 1.33 -1.68 -6.91
N ARG A 51 0.79 -0.87 -7.84
CA ARG A 51 1.62 -0.15 -8.81
C ARG A 51 2.60 0.79 -8.15
N ALA A 52 2.21 1.46 -7.07
CA ALA A 52 3.12 2.36 -6.36
C ALA A 52 4.28 1.61 -5.67
N VAL A 53 4.02 0.40 -5.17
CA VAL A 53 5.07 -0.51 -4.66
C VAL A 53 6.05 -0.86 -5.78
N GLU A 54 5.55 -1.21 -6.97
CA GLU A 54 6.38 -1.59 -8.13
C GLU A 54 7.18 -0.40 -8.71
N GLU A 55 6.54 0.77 -8.86
CA GLU A 55 7.14 1.93 -9.53
C GLU A 55 8.04 2.76 -8.62
N PHE A 56 7.69 2.87 -7.32
CA PHE A 56 8.38 3.75 -6.38
C PHE A 56 9.09 3.01 -5.23
N GLY A 57 8.90 1.70 -5.09
CA GLY A 57 9.57 0.91 -4.05
C GLY A 57 9.11 1.24 -2.62
N ILE A 58 7.87 1.71 -2.46
CA ILE A 58 7.30 2.05 -1.15
C ILE A 58 7.07 0.82 -0.27
N GLU A 59 7.05 1.00 1.03
CA GLU A 59 6.56 0.00 1.98
C GLU A 59 5.07 0.21 2.23
N LEU A 60 4.24 -0.67 1.67
CA LEU A 60 2.79 -0.57 1.77
C LEU A 60 2.25 -1.48 2.88
N LYS A 61 1.43 -0.91 3.76
CA LYS A 61 0.58 -1.65 4.70
C LYS A 61 -0.88 -1.44 4.36
N GLU A 62 -1.62 -2.54 4.25
CA GLU A 62 -3.04 -2.51 3.93
C GLU A 62 -3.90 -3.04 5.08
N MET A 63 -5.08 -2.46 5.24
CA MET A 63 -6.06 -2.86 6.26
C MET A 63 -7.50 -2.76 5.73
N GLU A 64 -8.26 -3.84 5.86
CA GLU A 64 -9.71 -3.85 5.63
C GLU A 64 -10.45 -3.46 6.92
N SER A 65 -11.11 -2.30 6.91
CA SER A 65 -11.91 -1.82 8.04
C SER A 65 -13.40 -2.04 7.71
N LYS A 66 -13.95 -3.16 8.16
CA LYS A 66 -15.23 -3.70 7.66
C LYS A 66 -16.43 -2.99 8.26
N GLU A 67 -16.35 -2.69 9.53
CA GLU A 67 -17.44 -2.09 10.28
C GLU A 67 -17.21 -0.59 10.51
N PRO A 68 -18.24 0.26 10.36
CA PRO A 68 -18.12 1.70 10.61
C PRO A 68 -17.59 2.06 12.00
N ALA A 69 -17.89 1.23 13.00
CA ALA A 69 -17.42 1.41 14.37
C ALA A 69 -15.89 1.23 14.52
N GLU A 70 -15.23 0.60 13.55
CA GLU A 70 -13.79 0.32 13.57
C GLU A 70 -12.98 1.35 12.78
N TRP A 71 -13.61 2.11 11.87
CA TRP A 71 -12.92 3.02 10.94
C TRP A 71 -12.06 4.05 11.65
N GLU A 72 -12.61 4.74 12.65
CA GLU A 72 -11.89 5.77 13.40
C GLU A 72 -10.73 5.16 14.19
N SER A 73 -10.97 4.08 14.94
CA SER A 73 -9.93 3.42 15.72
C SER A 73 -8.80 2.87 14.85
N ASN A 74 -9.11 2.31 13.68
CA ASN A 74 -8.12 1.77 12.76
C ASN A 74 -7.32 2.87 12.08
N PHE A 75 -7.97 3.96 11.68
CA PHE A 75 -7.30 5.14 11.15
C PHE A 75 -6.35 5.73 12.17
N VAL A 76 -6.80 5.99 13.39
CA VAL A 76 -5.96 6.55 14.47
C VAL A 76 -4.81 5.60 14.81
N ALA A 77 -5.03 4.29 14.83
CA ALA A 77 -3.97 3.32 15.07
C ALA A 77 -2.86 3.38 14.01
N MET A 78 -3.22 3.41 12.72
CA MET A 78 -2.24 3.57 11.63
C MET A 78 -1.59 4.96 11.65
N ALA A 79 -2.36 6.00 11.96
CA ALA A 79 -1.86 7.35 12.02
C ALA A 79 -0.97 7.61 13.26
N ALA A 80 -1.05 6.79 14.31
CA ALA A 80 -0.13 6.81 15.44
C ALA A 80 1.14 5.94 15.23
N ASP A 81 1.11 5.01 14.28
CA ASP A 81 2.23 4.10 13.99
C ASP A 81 3.34 4.79 13.17
N ASP A 82 4.39 4.10 12.75
CA ASP A 82 5.51 4.69 12.00
C ASP A 82 5.28 4.69 10.47
N TYR A 83 4.23 5.39 10.01
CA TYR A 83 3.94 5.60 8.57
C TYR A 83 4.03 7.08 8.18
N ASP A 84 4.58 7.36 7.00
CA ASP A 84 4.73 8.71 6.45
C ASP A 84 3.44 9.25 5.81
N LEU A 85 2.62 8.34 5.28
CA LEU A 85 1.37 8.67 4.58
C LEU A 85 0.27 7.68 4.99
N VAL A 86 -0.90 8.19 5.37
CA VAL A 86 -2.07 7.37 5.71
C VAL A 86 -3.25 7.71 4.82
N ILE A 87 -3.72 6.72 4.05
CA ILE A 87 -4.79 6.89 3.05
C ILE A 87 -6.04 6.14 3.51
N GLY A 88 -7.13 6.88 3.71
CA GLY A 88 -8.47 6.32 3.90
C GLY A 88 -9.23 6.21 2.59
N VAL A 89 -9.53 4.99 2.15
CA VAL A 89 -10.28 4.71 0.91
C VAL A 89 -11.78 4.73 1.20
N SER A 90 -12.32 5.93 1.36
CA SER A 90 -13.75 6.26 1.35
C SER A 90 -13.96 7.72 1.70
N THR A 91 -15.07 8.31 1.26
CA THR A 91 -15.49 9.63 1.74
C THR A 91 -15.80 9.65 3.24
N GLN A 92 -16.08 8.50 3.87
CA GLN A 92 -16.33 8.45 5.32
C GLN A 92 -15.07 8.71 6.17
N PHE A 93 -13.87 8.60 5.58
CA PHE A 93 -12.64 8.96 6.28
C PHE A 93 -12.42 10.48 6.33
N GLU A 94 -13.15 11.29 5.56
CA GLU A 94 -13.00 12.75 5.55
C GLU A 94 -13.20 13.35 6.95
N GLU A 95 -14.33 13.04 7.60
CA GLU A 95 -14.63 13.54 8.95
C GLU A 95 -13.62 13.04 10.00
N ILE A 96 -13.14 11.81 9.84
CA ILE A 96 -12.14 11.21 10.74
C ILE A 96 -10.79 11.93 10.59
N ILE A 97 -10.37 12.18 9.35
CA ILE A 97 -9.13 12.90 9.03
C ILE A 97 -9.21 14.33 9.56
N GLU A 98 -10.30 15.06 9.30
CA GLU A 98 -10.46 16.44 9.78
C GLU A 98 -10.38 16.53 11.31
N LYS A 99 -10.93 15.53 12.01
CA LYS A 99 -10.91 15.45 13.46
C LYS A 99 -9.51 15.20 14.02
N HIS A 100 -8.72 14.31 13.42
CA HIS A 100 -7.45 13.82 13.97
C HIS A 100 -6.19 14.43 13.34
N ALA A 101 -6.27 15.01 12.13
CA ALA A 101 -5.14 15.67 11.48
C ALA A 101 -4.45 16.73 12.38
N PRO A 102 -5.16 17.54 13.19
CA PRO A 102 -4.51 18.48 14.11
C PRO A 102 -3.65 17.80 15.19
N GLU A 103 -3.94 16.55 15.53
CA GLU A 103 -3.21 15.77 16.54
C GLU A 103 -1.97 15.07 15.95
N ILE A 104 -1.84 15.03 14.62
CA ILE A 104 -0.82 14.28 13.88
C ILE A 104 -0.21 15.18 12.80
N PRO A 105 0.44 16.30 13.17
CA PRO A 105 0.89 17.32 12.22
C PRO A 105 2.05 16.86 11.32
N ASP A 106 2.79 15.83 11.73
CA ASP A 106 3.98 15.35 11.05
C ASP A 106 3.68 14.33 9.94
N LYS A 107 2.44 13.84 9.87
CA LYS A 107 2.00 12.87 8.86
C LYS A 107 1.23 13.52 7.71
N LYS A 108 1.31 12.88 6.55
CA LYS A 108 0.56 13.26 5.36
C LYS A 108 -0.70 12.42 5.16
#